data_AF-H3CXW0-F1
#
_entry.id   AF-H3CXW0-F1
#
_cell.length_a   1.000
_cell.length_b   1.000
_cell.length_c   1.000
_cell.angle_alpha   90.00
_cell.angle_beta   90.00
_cell.angle_gamma   90.00
#
_symmetry.space_group_name_H-M   'P 1'
#
loop_
_entity.id
_entity.type
_entity.pdbx_description
1 polymer ?
#
loop_
_entity_poly.entity_id
_entity_poly.type
_entity_poly.pdbx_seq_one_letter_code
_entity_poly.pdbx_strand_id
1 'polypeptide(L)'
;MKLWLLLVLSLLRAAGSPASRPKPACRYPPSQWCRSLEIALECRVQKQCMELAATRPQRPPPPVAVAVYYQSLCPGSRLFISRQLFPTWSLLQDIMAVTLVPYGHAQVRTPPQGQPNPQNPPADAAECVANTLQACLVHLSGPWALQIVSCMESSADPLAAARPCLQLFSPSVSWSALDACVKGGLGRRLMLANAAMTRALSPAHTHLPWVTLPTEHTEELEVKGHQSL
;
A
#
# COMPACT_ATOMS: atom_id res chain seq x y z
N MET A 1 88.25 -2.88 -41.75
CA MET A 1 87.91 -1.44 -41.53
C MET A 1 86.78 -1.03 -42.48
N LYS A 2 85.68 -0.47 -41.94
CA LYS A 2 84.49 0.18 -42.59
C LYS A 2 83.55 -0.78 -43.35
N LEU A 3 82.33 -1.16 -42.92
CA LEU A 3 81.17 -0.53 -42.23
C LEU A 3 80.29 0.34 -43.16
N TRP A 4 78.96 0.05 -43.14
CA TRP A 4 77.76 0.75 -43.67
C TRP A 4 77.31 0.43 -45.11
N LEU A 5 76.04 0.43 -45.54
CA LEU A 5 74.67 0.18 -45.03
C LEU A 5 73.72 0.54 -46.22
N LEU A 6 72.51 -0.07 -46.30
CA LEU A 6 71.25 0.42 -46.97
C LEU A 6 70.69 -0.27 -48.24
N LEU A 7 69.55 -0.93 -47.98
CA LEU A 7 68.28 -1.15 -48.72
C LEU A 7 67.96 -0.34 -50.00
N VAL A 8 67.31 -1.00 -50.98
CA VAL A 8 66.18 -0.45 -51.77
C VAL A 8 65.11 -1.54 -52.06
N LEU A 9 63.85 -1.13 -51.94
CA LEU A 9 62.59 -1.84 -51.78
C LEU A 9 62.11 -2.67 -52.99
N SER A 10 61.54 -3.85 -52.72
CA SER A 10 60.60 -4.55 -53.61
C SER A 10 59.16 -4.12 -53.29
N LEU A 11 58.51 -3.44 -54.24
CA LEU A 11 57.10 -3.05 -54.19
C LEU A 11 56.20 -4.25 -54.47
N LEU A 12 55.72 -4.94 -53.43
CA LEU A 12 54.55 -5.80 -53.51
C LEU A 12 53.30 -4.98 -53.18
N ARG A 13 52.53 -4.61 -54.22
CA ARG A 13 51.16 -4.10 -54.07
C ARG A 13 50.28 -5.25 -53.55
N ALA A 14 50.02 -5.27 -52.25
CA ALA A 14 48.92 -6.05 -51.69
C ALA A 14 47.60 -5.34 -52.06
N ALA A 15 46.83 -5.96 -52.94
CA ALA A 15 45.43 -5.60 -53.16
C ALA A 15 44.65 -5.90 -51.86
N GLY A 16 44.25 -4.85 -51.13
CA GLY A 16 43.40 -4.97 -49.95
C GLY A 16 41.95 -5.23 -50.35
N SER A 17 41.42 -6.38 -49.96
CA SER A 17 39.97 -6.66 -49.98
C SER A 17 39.23 -5.71 -49.04
N PRO A 18 37.98 -5.30 -49.34
CA PRO A 18 37.21 -4.42 -48.48
C PRO A 18 36.88 -5.16 -47.18
N ALA A 19 37.35 -4.63 -46.05
CA ALA A 19 37.01 -5.13 -44.72
C ALA A 19 35.49 -5.00 -44.51
N SER A 20 34.79 -6.14 -44.53
CA SER A 20 33.42 -6.23 -44.03
C SER A 20 33.41 -5.77 -42.58
N ARG A 21 32.61 -4.74 -42.24
CA ARG A 21 32.42 -4.32 -40.85
C ARG A 21 32.01 -5.55 -40.03
N PRO A 22 32.71 -5.88 -38.93
CA PRO A 22 32.31 -7.00 -38.09
C PRO A 22 30.89 -6.75 -37.61
N LYS A 23 30.00 -7.73 -37.82
CA LYS A 23 28.65 -7.69 -37.25
C LYS A 23 28.78 -7.50 -35.74
N PRO A 24 27.94 -6.65 -35.11
CA PRO A 24 27.98 -6.50 -33.66
C PRO A 24 27.81 -7.87 -33.01
N ALA A 25 28.58 -8.12 -31.95
CA ALA A 25 28.66 -9.43 -31.28
C ALA A 25 27.32 -9.88 -30.65
N CYS A 26 26.33 -8.99 -30.59
CA CYS A 26 25.03 -9.20 -29.99
C CYS A 26 23.98 -8.46 -30.84
N ARG A 27 22.82 -9.10 -31.06
CA ARG A 27 21.71 -8.52 -31.82
C ARG A 27 20.86 -7.54 -31.01
N TYR A 28 20.98 -7.59 -29.68
CA TYR A 28 20.24 -6.72 -28.78
C TYR A 28 20.98 -5.40 -28.54
N PRO A 29 20.26 -4.27 -28.38
CA PRO A 29 20.87 -3.02 -27.94
C PRO A 29 21.37 -3.15 -26.49
N PRO A 30 22.45 -2.45 -26.08
CA PRO A 30 23.02 -2.53 -24.74
C PRO A 30 22.03 -2.36 -23.59
N SER A 31 21.00 -1.54 -23.76
CA SER A 31 19.95 -1.33 -22.76
C SER A 31 19.11 -2.59 -22.44
N GLN A 32 19.14 -3.60 -23.32
CA GLN A 32 18.38 -4.84 -23.17
C GLN A 32 19.24 -6.01 -22.70
N TRP A 33 20.57 -5.85 -22.60
CA TRP A 33 21.47 -6.97 -22.37
C TRP A 33 21.24 -7.71 -21.05
N CYS A 34 20.75 -7.01 -20.02
CA CYS A 34 20.41 -7.59 -18.72
C CYS A 34 18.90 -7.81 -18.51
N ARG A 35 18.10 -7.86 -19.59
CA ARG A 35 16.64 -8.02 -19.50
C ARG A 35 16.22 -9.48 -19.22
N SER A 36 17.00 -10.46 -19.67
CA SER A 36 16.82 -11.88 -19.37
C SER A 36 18.16 -12.61 -19.34
N LEU A 37 18.20 -13.78 -18.70
CA LEU A 37 19.41 -14.62 -18.67
C LEU A 37 19.82 -15.06 -20.08
N GLU A 38 18.85 -15.38 -20.94
CA GLU A 38 19.08 -15.77 -22.33
C GLU A 38 19.82 -14.68 -23.12
N ILE A 39 19.34 -13.43 -23.03
CA ILE A 39 19.99 -12.29 -23.69
C ILE A 39 21.39 -12.05 -23.12
N ALA A 40 21.55 -12.15 -21.80
CA ALA A 40 22.83 -11.94 -21.15
C ALA A 40 23.87 -13.01 -21.55
N LEU A 41 23.43 -14.24 -21.79
CA LEU A 41 24.27 -15.33 -22.32
C LEU A 41 24.64 -15.11 -23.78
N GLU A 42 23.66 -14.77 -24.64
CA GLU A 42 23.90 -14.48 -26.06
C GLU A 42 24.90 -13.33 -26.23
N CYS A 43 24.74 -12.28 -25.42
CA CYS A 43 25.56 -11.09 -25.48
C CYS A 43 26.82 -11.15 -24.60
N ARG A 44 27.07 -12.31 -23.94
CA ARG A 44 28.24 -12.59 -23.09
C ARG A 44 28.48 -11.56 -21.98
N VAL A 45 27.40 -11.03 -21.41
CA VAL A 45 27.45 -10.09 -20.28
C VAL A 45 26.82 -10.65 -19.01
N GLN A 46 26.62 -11.97 -18.94
CA GLN A 46 26.01 -12.64 -17.79
C GLN A 46 26.64 -12.22 -16.45
N LYS A 47 27.98 -12.20 -16.35
CA LYS A 47 28.68 -11.82 -15.13
C LYS A 47 28.33 -10.38 -14.71
N GLN A 48 28.39 -9.44 -15.65
CA GLN A 48 28.08 -8.03 -15.42
C GLN A 48 26.61 -7.84 -15.04
N CYS A 49 25.70 -8.58 -15.67
CA CYS A 49 24.27 -8.53 -15.33
C CYS A 49 23.99 -9.12 -13.94
N MET A 50 24.71 -10.16 -13.52
CA MET A 50 24.63 -10.71 -12.17
C MET A 50 25.18 -9.75 -11.11
N GLU A 51 26.33 -9.13 -11.37
CA GLU A 51 26.91 -8.08 -10.51
C GLU A 51 25.98 -6.87 -10.40
N LEU A 52 25.39 -6.45 -11.52
CA LEU A 52 24.38 -5.39 -11.54
C LEU A 52 23.14 -5.79 -10.74
N ALA A 53 22.65 -7.02 -10.87
CA ALA A 53 21.50 -7.50 -10.10
C ALA A 53 21.78 -7.54 -8.59
N ALA A 54 23.01 -7.91 -8.20
CA ALA A 54 23.44 -7.96 -6.81
C ALA A 54 23.62 -6.56 -6.18
N THR A 55 23.99 -5.57 -6.98
CA THR A 55 24.21 -4.17 -6.54
C THR A 55 23.02 -3.25 -6.81
N ARG A 56 22.04 -3.70 -7.59
CA ARG A 56 20.83 -2.93 -7.89
C ARG A 56 20.08 -2.71 -6.57
N PRO A 57 19.74 -1.47 -6.22
CA PRO A 57 18.80 -1.24 -5.14
C PRO A 57 17.48 -1.90 -5.54
N GLN A 58 17.21 -3.05 -4.91
CA GLN A 58 15.91 -3.70 -4.98
C GLN A 58 14.93 -2.69 -4.40
N ARG A 59 14.04 -2.14 -5.24
CA ARG A 59 12.89 -1.44 -4.68
C ARG A 59 12.11 -2.49 -3.91
N PRO A 60 11.85 -2.32 -2.62
CA PRO A 60 10.97 -3.23 -1.92
C PRO A 60 9.66 -3.32 -2.70
N PRO A 61 9.07 -4.52 -2.82
CA PRO A 61 7.78 -4.67 -3.48
C PRO A 61 6.76 -3.72 -2.82
N PRO A 62 5.75 -3.25 -3.57
CA PRO A 62 4.71 -2.42 -2.99
C PRO A 62 4.04 -3.15 -1.82
N PRO A 63 3.66 -2.45 -0.75
CA PRO A 63 2.94 -3.06 0.36
C PRO A 63 1.64 -3.72 -0.10
N VAL A 64 1.27 -4.81 0.54
CA VAL A 64 -0.04 -5.43 0.37
C VAL A 64 -1.10 -4.47 0.91
N ALA A 65 -1.96 -3.99 0.03
CA ALA A 65 -3.08 -3.13 0.41
C ALA A 65 -4.17 -3.96 1.11
N VAL A 66 -4.58 -3.57 2.31
CA VAL A 66 -5.62 -4.25 3.06
C VAL A 66 -6.69 -3.23 3.44
N ALA A 67 -7.88 -3.35 2.85
CA ALA A 67 -8.99 -2.49 3.23
C ALA A 67 -9.97 -3.24 4.14
N VAL A 68 -10.31 -2.62 5.27
CA VAL A 68 -11.16 -3.17 6.32
C VAL A 68 -12.40 -2.31 6.46
N TYR A 69 -13.55 -2.90 6.14
CA TYR A 69 -14.87 -2.30 6.27
C TYR A 69 -15.50 -2.78 7.56
N TYR A 70 -15.91 -1.85 8.42
CA TYR A 70 -16.35 -2.20 9.76
C TYR A 70 -17.36 -1.20 10.31
N GLN A 71 -18.02 -1.57 11.41
CA GLN A 71 -18.95 -0.74 12.15
C GLN A 71 -18.39 -0.48 13.54
N SER A 72 -18.28 0.78 13.92
CA SER A 72 -17.96 1.15 15.30
C SER A 72 -18.98 0.54 16.25
N LEU A 73 -18.53 0.11 17.44
CA LEU A 73 -19.33 -0.56 18.49
C LEU A 73 -19.80 -1.99 18.18
N CYS A 74 -19.72 -2.48 16.93
CA CYS A 74 -20.04 -3.86 16.58
C CYS A 74 -19.01 -4.83 17.20
N PRO A 75 -19.40 -5.78 18.10
CA PRO A 75 -18.47 -6.63 18.83
C PRO A 75 -17.46 -7.38 17.95
N GLY A 76 -17.91 -7.92 16.81
CA GLY A 76 -17.05 -8.62 15.85
C GLY A 76 -16.00 -7.69 15.24
N SER A 77 -16.39 -6.48 14.87
CA SER A 77 -15.47 -5.46 14.34
C SER A 77 -14.43 -5.07 15.37
N ARG A 78 -14.84 -4.85 16.64
CA ARG A 78 -13.92 -4.43 17.69
C ARG A 78 -12.87 -5.49 18.00
N LEU A 79 -13.31 -6.75 18.13
CA LEU A 79 -12.43 -7.87 18.40
C LEU A 79 -11.45 -8.11 17.25
N PHE A 80 -11.91 -8.03 16.01
CA PHE A 80 -11.02 -8.18 14.85
C PHE A 80 -9.96 -7.07 14.81
N ILE A 81 -10.36 -5.80 14.95
CA ILE A 81 -9.40 -4.69 14.89
C ILE A 81 -8.36 -4.80 15.99
N SER A 82 -8.80 -4.97 17.24
CA SER A 82 -7.92 -4.96 18.41
C SER A 82 -7.06 -6.23 18.54
N ARG A 83 -7.59 -7.40 18.19
CA ARG A 83 -6.94 -8.70 18.46
C ARG A 83 -6.36 -9.39 17.24
N GLN A 84 -6.71 -8.98 16.03
CA GLN A 84 -6.22 -9.61 14.79
C GLN A 84 -5.50 -8.59 13.92
N LEU A 85 -6.21 -7.58 13.42
CA LEU A 85 -5.66 -6.61 12.48
C LEU A 85 -4.45 -5.86 13.05
N PHE A 86 -4.59 -5.28 14.25
CA PHE A 86 -3.54 -4.47 14.84
C PHE A 86 -2.26 -5.27 15.18
N PRO A 87 -2.35 -6.45 15.82
CA PRO A 87 -1.18 -7.31 16.01
C PRO A 87 -0.51 -7.73 14.68
N THR A 88 -1.29 -8.15 13.68
CA THR A 88 -0.75 -8.53 12.36
C THR A 88 -0.06 -7.34 11.69
N TRP A 89 -0.70 -6.17 11.67
CA TRP A 89 -0.09 -4.97 11.11
C TRP A 89 1.18 -4.56 11.87
N SER A 90 1.23 -4.68 13.19
CA SER A 90 2.43 -4.34 13.97
C SER A 90 3.64 -5.19 13.60
N LEU A 91 3.42 -6.45 13.19
CA LEU A 91 4.46 -7.36 12.71
C LEU A 91 4.82 -7.12 11.23
N LEU A 92 3.88 -6.63 10.42
CA LEU A 92 3.99 -6.57 8.96
C LEU A 92 3.91 -5.14 8.38
N GLN A 93 4.02 -4.10 9.21
CA GLN A 93 3.79 -2.71 8.82
C GLN A 93 4.65 -2.24 7.64
N ASP A 94 5.84 -2.83 7.45
CA ASP A 94 6.75 -2.52 6.35
C ASP A 94 6.24 -3.02 4.98
N ILE A 95 5.36 -4.02 4.99
CA ILE A 95 4.83 -4.68 3.79
C ILE A 95 3.30 -4.67 3.74
N MET A 96 2.62 -3.94 4.62
CA MET A 96 1.16 -3.92 4.74
C MET A 96 0.64 -2.48 4.84
N ALA A 97 -0.20 -2.08 3.89
CA ALA A 97 -0.86 -0.78 3.89
C ALA A 97 -2.35 -0.94 4.23
N VAL A 98 -2.76 -0.48 5.42
CA VAL A 98 -4.13 -0.65 5.92
C VAL A 98 -4.99 0.57 5.59
N THR A 99 -6.18 0.32 5.01
CA THR A 99 -7.24 1.31 4.84
C THR A 99 -8.42 0.95 5.74
N LEU A 100 -8.82 1.89 6.60
CA LEU A 100 -9.96 1.73 7.52
C LEU A 100 -11.19 2.42 6.95
N VAL A 101 -12.30 1.70 6.82
CA VAL A 101 -13.58 2.21 6.30
C VAL A 101 -14.68 2.03 7.36
N PRO A 102 -14.78 2.94 8.35
CA PRO A 102 -15.87 2.95 9.33
C PRO A 102 -17.18 3.39 8.67
N TYR A 103 -18.14 2.48 8.61
CA TYR A 103 -19.48 2.76 8.08
C TYR A 103 -20.49 1.70 8.55
N GLY A 104 -20.18 0.43 8.28
CA GLY A 104 -21.07 -0.70 8.58
C GLY A 104 -22.37 -0.69 7.80
N HIS A 105 -23.50 -0.88 8.50
CA HIS A 105 -24.85 -0.74 7.95
C HIS A 105 -25.47 0.64 8.22
N ALA A 106 -24.69 1.62 8.68
CA ALA A 106 -25.22 2.92 9.06
C ALA A 106 -25.93 3.56 7.86
N GLN A 107 -27.24 3.79 7.97
CA GLN A 107 -27.95 4.55 6.96
C GLN A 107 -27.65 6.03 7.19
N VAL A 108 -27.15 6.72 6.16
CA VAL A 108 -27.16 8.18 6.14
C VAL A 108 -28.62 8.62 6.02
N ARG A 109 -29.34 8.65 7.13
CA ARG A 109 -30.71 9.16 7.17
C ARG A 109 -30.65 10.65 6.88
N THR A 110 -31.27 11.08 5.80
CA THR A 110 -31.84 12.44 5.74
C THR A 110 -32.72 12.62 6.96
N PRO A 111 -32.66 13.77 7.67
CA PRO A 111 -33.44 13.95 8.89
C PRO A 111 -34.90 13.63 8.58
N PRO A 112 -35.53 12.70 9.32
CA PRO A 112 -36.95 12.44 9.14
C PRO A 112 -37.71 13.74 9.42
N GLN A 113 -38.82 13.95 8.71
CA GLN A 113 -39.83 14.88 9.21
C GLN A 113 -40.40 14.29 10.51
N GLY A 114 -39.82 14.68 11.64
CA GLY A 114 -40.18 14.19 12.97
C GLY A 114 -38.99 14.28 13.91
N GLN A 115 -39.15 15.01 15.02
CA GLN A 115 -38.10 15.17 16.03
C GLN A 115 -37.77 13.81 16.67
N PRO A 116 -36.50 13.37 16.65
CA PRO A 116 -36.06 12.20 17.41
C PRO A 116 -36.31 12.42 18.90
N ASN A 117 -36.73 11.38 19.63
CA ASN A 117 -36.84 11.45 21.09
C ASN A 117 -35.43 11.63 21.69
N PRO A 118 -35.12 12.76 22.35
CA PRO A 118 -33.78 13.06 22.86
C PRO A 118 -33.36 12.17 24.04
N GLN A 119 -34.29 11.46 24.69
CA GLN A 119 -33.99 10.65 25.88
C GLN A 119 -33.48 9.25 25.54
N ASN A 120 -33.82 8.68 24.38
CA ASN A 120 -33.42 7.36 23.94
C ASN A 120 -33.14 7.37 22.43
N PRO A 121 -31.96 7.82 21.99
CA PRO A 121 -31.58 7.71 20.59
C PRO A 121 -31.56 6.22 20.18
N PRO A 122 -32.09 5.85 19.01
CA PRO A 122 -31.97 4.48 18.55
C PRO A 122 -30.49 4.10 18.33
N ALA A 123 -30.15 2.81 18.47
CA ALA A 123 -28.76 2.33 18.47
C ALA A 123 -28.00 2.72 17.18
N ASP A 124 -28.72 2.82 16.06
CA ASP A 124 -28.24 3.33 14.77
C ASP A 124 -27.70 4.77 14.86
N ALA A 125 -28.26 5.61 15.74
CA ALA A 125 -27.78 6.98 15.96
C ALA A 125 -26.44 7.00 16.71
N ALA A 126 -26.26 6.15 17.73
CA ALA A 126 -25.01 6.04 18.47
C ALA A 126 -23.87 5.50 17.58
N GLU A 127 -24.16 4.46 16.80
CA GLU A 127 -23.21 3.89 15.83
C GLU A 127 -22.90 4.88 14.71
N CYS A 128 -23.88 5.65 14.21
CA CYS A 128 -23.63 6.69 13.21
C CYS A 128 -22.68 7.77 13.74
N VAL A 129 -22.87 8.22 14.98
CA VAL A 129 -21.95 9.16 15.64
C VAL A 129 -20.56 8.54 15.81
N ALA A 130 -20.48 7.29 16.26
CA ALA A 130 -19.21 6.59 16.43
C ALA A 130 -18.46 6.37 15.11
N ASN A 131 -19.16 5.97 14.05
CA ASN A 131 -18.58 5.82 12.71
C ASN A 131 -18.08 7.17 12.18
N THR A 132 -18.85 8.25 12.39
CA THR A 132 -18.43 9.60 11.95
C THR A 132 -17.19 10.06 12.72
N LEU A 133 -17.15 9.82 14.04
CA LEU A 133 -15.99 10.11 14.88
C LEU A 133 -14.74 9.38 14.37
N GLN A 134 -14.85 8.07 14.11
CA GLN A 134 -13.72 7.29 13.61
C GLN A 134 -13.34 7.67 12.17
N ALA A 135 -14.29 7.99 11.29
CA ALA A 135 -13.99 8.50 9.95
C ALA A 135 -13.19 9.81 10.01
N CYS A 136 -13.58 10.72 10.90
CA CYS A 136 -12.82 11.95 11.16
C CYS A 136 -11.43 11.66 11.76
N LEU A 137 -11.31 10.72 12.70
CA LEU A 137 -10.01 10.31 13.26
C LEU A 137 -9.08 9.73 12.19
N VAL A 138 -9.59 8.85 11.35
CA VAL A 138 -8.82 8.27 10.23
C VAL A 138 -8.35 9.38 9.29
N HIS A 139 -9.21 10.34 8.97
CA HIS A 139 -8.87 11.45 8.10
C HIS A 139 -7.82 12.41 8.70
N LEU A 140 -7.92 12.72 9.98
CA LEU A 140 -7.08 13.74 10.63
C LEU A 140 -5.75 13.19 11.15
N SER A 141 -5.69 11.92 11.52
CA SER A 141 -4.52 11.33 12.22
C SER A 141 -3.50 10.66 11.30
N GLY A 142 -3.79 10.55 10.00
CA GLY A 142 -2.88 10.00 9.00
C GLY A 142 -2.35 8.61 9.36
N PRO A 143 -1.01 8.41 9.46
CA PRO A 143 -0.42 7.09 9.71
C PRO A 143 -0.74 6.51 11.10
N TRP A 144 -1.23 7.33 12.03
CA TRP A 144 -1.57 6.91 13.40
C TRP A 144 -3.01 6.41 13.55
N ALA A 145 -3.79 6.43 12.47
CA ALA A 145 -5.21 6.10 12.49
C ALA A 145 -5.49 4.70 13.06
N LEU A 146 -4.71 3.68 12.65
CA LEU A 146 -4.94 2.30 13.08
C LEU A 146 -4.65 2.11 14.58
N GLN A 147 -3.60 2.73 15.11
CA GLN A 147 -3.25 2.70 16.52
C GLN A 147 -4.38 3.33 17.36
N ILE A 148 -4.89 4.49 16.94
CA ILE A 148 -5.96 5.20 17.64
C ILE A 148 -7.25 4.37 17.63
N VAL A 149 -7.66 3.88 16.45
CA VAL A 149 -8.87 3.06 16.34
C VAL A 149 -8.74 1.77 17.14
N SER A 150 -7.59 1.08 17.08
CA SER A 150 -7.34 -0.12 17.88
C SER A 150 -7.41 0.14 19.39
N CYS A 151 -6.84 1.25 19.87
CA CYS A 151 -6.93 1.70 21.26
C CYS A 151 -8.38 1.92 21.69
N MET A 152 -9.19 2.58 20.85
CA MET A 152 -10.61 2.80 21.13
C MET A 152 -11.39 1.49 21.17
N GLU A 153 -11.21 0.63 20.16
CA GLU A 153 -11.96 -0.62 20.04
C GLU A 153 -11.65 -1.62 21.18
N SER A 154 -10.44 -1.51 21.75
CA SER A 154 -10.00 -2.29 22.91
C SER A 154 -10.59 -1.80 24.26
N SER A 155 -11.11 -0.58 24.32
CA SER A 155 -11.69 0.00 25.55
C SER A 155 -13.08 -0.58 25.85
N ALA A 156 -13.49 -0.61 27.13
CA ALA A 156 -14.87 -0.92 27.49
C ALA A 156 -15.88 0.04 26.80
N ASP A 157 -15.52 1.32 26.72
CA ASP A 157 -16.26 2.36 26.01
C ASP A 157 -15.35 3.01 24.94
N PRO A 158 -15.54 2.68 23.65
CA PRO A 158 -14.76 3.25 22.55
C PRO A 158 -14.93 4.76 22.37
N LEU A 159 -16.12 5.31 22.66
CA LEU A 159 -16.39 6.74 22.49
C LEU A 159 -15.68 7.54 23.59
N ALA A 160 -15.77 7.10 24.84
CA ALA A 160 -15.04 7.72 25.94
C ALA A 160 -13.51 7.62 25.76
N ALA A 161 -13.02 6.54 25.14
CA ALA A 161 -11.60 6.33 24.87
C ALA A 161 -11.05 7.18 23.71
N ALA A 162 -11.89 7.78 22.87
CA ALA A 162 -11.45 8.54 21.71
C ALA A 162 -10.44 9.64 22.06
N ARG A 163 -10.71 10.41 23.11
CA ARG A 163 -9.86 11.53 23.53
C ARG A 163 -8.49 11.07 24.05
N PRO A 164 -8.39 10.18 25.04
CA PRO A 164 -7.09 9.69 25.51
C PRO A 164 -6.32 8.94 24.40
N CYS A 165 -6.97 8.14 23.56
CA CYS A 165 -6.30 7.46 22.46
C CYS A 165 -5.75 8.44 21.41
N LEU A 166 -6.52 9.49 21.07
CA LEU A 166 -6.04 10.55 20.17
C LEU A 166 -4.82 11.27 20.76
N GLN A 167 -4.86 11.63 22.04
CA GLN A 167 -3.76 12.30 22.72
C GLN A 167 -2.50 11.44 22.78
N LEU A 168 -2.65 10.12 22.93
CA LEU A 168 -1.54 9.18 23.01
C LEU A 168 -0.77 9.06 21.68
N PHE A 169 -1.48 8.97 20.55
CA PHE A 169 -0.85 8.66 19.25
C PHE A 169 -0.74 9.86 18.30
N SER A 170 -1.62 10.86 18.41
CA SER A 170 -1.61 12.04 17.54
C SER A 170 -1.92 13.32 18.34
N PRO A 171 -1.03 13.73 19.26
CA PRO A 171 -1.24 14.90 20.12
C PRO A 171 -1.32 16.22 19.35
N SER A 172 -0.86 16.27 18.10
CA SER A 172 -0.96 17.43 17.22
C SER A 172 -2.38 17.68 16.72
N VAL A 173 -3.25 16.67 16.70
CA VAL A 173 -4.66 16.81 16.31
C VAL A 173 -5.45 17.26 17.55
N SER A 174 -5.96 18.49 17.51
CA SER A 174 -6.76 19.01 18.61
C SER A 174 -8.15 18.37 18.66
N TRP A 175 -8.66 18.20 19.88
CA TRP A 175 -10.03 17.72 20.08
C TRP A 175 -11.07 18.64 19.41
N SER A 176 -10.81 19.95 19.37
CA SER A 176 -11.70 20.92 18.72
C SER A 176 -11.76 20.71 17.20
N ALA A 177 -10.63 20.39 16.55
CA ALA A 177 -10.62 20.05 15.13
C ALA A 177 -11.40 18.77 14.84
N LEU A 178 -11.27 17.76 15.70
CA LEU A 178 -12.04 16.53 15.61
C LEU A 178 -13.54 16.80 15.79
N ASP A 179 -13.94 17.52 16.84
CA ASP A 179 -15.34 17.84 17.11
C ASP A 179 -15.97 18.67 15.98
N ALA A 180 -15.22 19.62 15.41
CA ALA A 180 -15.63 20.38 14.24
C ALA A 180 -15.80 19.49 12.99
N CYS A 181 -14.96 18.46 12.81
CA CYS A 181 -15.14 17.48 11.75
C CYS A 181 -16.42 16.66 11.94
N VAL A 182 -16.65 16.13 13.15
CA VAL A 182 -17.80 15.27 13.46
C VAL A 182 -19.12 16.01 13.30
N LYS A 183 -19.20 17.25 13.79
CA LYS A 183 -20.41 18.09 13.70
C LYS A 183 -20.55 18.82 12.36
N GLY A 184 -19.47 18.90 11.59
CA GLY A 184 -19.39 19.70 10.38
C GLY A 184 -19.69 18.94 9.09
N GLY A 185 -19.66 19.68 7.97
CA GLY A 185 -19.84 19.10 6.64
C GLY A 185 -18.72 18.14 6.22
N LEU A 186 -17.56 18.18 6.87
CA LEU A 186 -16.46 17.25 6.60
C LEU A 186 -16.83 15.82 7.02
N GLY A 187 -17.27 15.60 8.26
CA GLY A 187 -17.70 14.28 8.74
C GLY A 187 -18.79 13.68 7.86
N ARG A 188 -19.78 14.49 7.45
CA ARG A 188 -20.83 14.05 6.51
C ARG A 188 -20.26 13.58 5.16
N ARG A 189 -19.30 14.31 4.60
CA ARG A 189 -18.66 13.92 3.32
C ARG A 189 -17.86 12.63 3.46
N LEU A 190 -17.13 12.46 4.57
CA LEU A 190 -16.38 11.24 4.87
C LEU A 190 -17.32 10.03 4.99
N MET A 191 -18.43 10.18 5.72
CA MET A 191 -19.43 9.11 5.82
C MET A 191 -20.06 8.74 4.47
N LEU A 192 -20.35 9.72 3.61
CA LEU A 192 -20.85 9.47 2.25
C LEU A 192 -19.81 8.76 1.37
N ALA A 193 -18.53 9.10 1.50
CA ALA A 193 -17.46 8.42 0.79
C ALA A 193 -17.31 6.97 1.27
N ASN A 194 -17.31 6.73 2.58
CA ASN A 194 -17.27 5.38 3.14
C ASN A 194 -18.50 4.55 2.73
N ALA A 195 -19.68 5.17 2.66
CA ALA A 195 -20.90 4.56 2.13
C ALA A 195 -20.76 4.12 0.68
N ALA A 196 -20.12 4.94 -0.16
CA ALA A 196 -19.89 4.64 -1.56
C ALA A 196 -18.89 3.49 -1.71
N MET A 197 -17.78 3.51 -0.96
CA MET A 197 -16.81 2.41 -0.95
C MET A 197 -17.44 1.09 -0.51
N THR A 198 -18.22 1.10 0.57
CA THR A 198 -18.88 -0.10 1.10
C THR A 198 -19.90 -0.68 0.12
N ARG A 199 -20.65 0.18 -0.59
CA ARG A 199 -21.62 -0.25 -1.61
C ARG A 199 -20.98 -0.75 -2.90
N ALA A 200 -19.74 -0.35 -3.18
CA ALA A 200 -18.99 -0.79 -4.35
C ALA A 200 -18.34 -2.18 -4.16
N LEU A 201 -18.46 -2.78 -2.97
CA LEU A 201 -17.95 -4.13 -2.71
C LEU A 201 -18.60 -5.17 -3.62
N SER A 202 -17.77 -5.97 -4.28
CA SER A 202 -18.17 -7.08 -5.13
C SER A 202 -17.33 -8.32 -4.80
N PRO A 203 -17.93 -9.40 -4.24
CA PRO A 203 -19.34 -9.51 -3.84
C PRO A 203 -19.69 -8.53 -2.70
N ALA A 204 -20.99 -8.26 -2.55
CA ALA A 204 -21.47 -7.49 -1.40
C ALA A 204 -21.09 -8.21 -0.10
N HIS A 205 -20.64 -7.44 0.89
CA HIS A 205 -20.34 -7.97 2.21
C HIS A 205 -21.58 -8.60 2.87
N THR A 206 -21.40 -9.75 3.51
CA THR A 206 -22.46 -10.47 4.21
C THR A 206 -22.36 -10.36 5.74
N HIS A 207 -21.22 -9.90 6.24
CA HIS A 207 -20.95 -9.68 7.65
C HIS A 207 -19.95 -8.54 7.84
N LEU A 208 -19.82 -8.09 9.09
CA LEU A 208 -18.79 -7.13 9.50
C LEU A 208 -17.93 -7.74 10.62
N PRO A 209 -16.62 -7.49 10.62
CA PRO A 209 -15.87 -6.71 9.62
C PRO A 209 -15.76 -7.48 8.30
N TRP A 210 -15.49 -6.74 7.21
CA TRP A 210 -15.24 -7.28 5.89
C TRP A 210 -13.85 -6.83 5.41
N VAL A 211 -13.02 -7.78 5.01
CA VAL A 211 -11.62 -7.53 4.62
C VAL A 211 -11.48 -7.76 3.12
N THR A 212 -10.79 -6.85 2.46
CA THR A 212 -10.44 -6.97 1.04
C THR A 212 -8.93 -6.85 0.87
N LEU A 213 -8.39 -7.72 0.02
CA LEU A 213 -7.01 -7.72 -0.47
C LEU A 213 -7.05 -7.43 -1.97
N PRO A 214 -5.99 -6.84 -2.56
CA PRO A 214 -5.88 -6.72 -4.01
C PRO A 214 -6.02 -8.10 -4.64
N THR A 215 -6.80 -8.18 -5.71
CA THR A 215 -7.12 -9.43 -6.42
C THR A 215 -5.97 -9.94 -7.29
N GLU A 216 -4.83 -9.26 -7.33
CA GLU A 216 -3.66 -9.73 -8.08
C GLU A 216 -2.91 -10.80 -7.27
N HIS A 217 -3.39 -12.03 -7.35
CA HIS A 217 -2.58 -13.21 -7.09
C HIS A 217 -1.53 -13.29 -8.21
N THR A 218 -0.33 -12.81 -7.95
CA THR A 218 0.83 -13.09 -8.81
C THR A 218 1.67 -14.17 -8.13
N GLU A 219 2.16 -15.18 -8.87
CA GLU A 219 3.09 -16.20 -8.38
C GLU A 219 4.29 -15.58 -7.62
N GLU A 220 4.68 -14.36 -7.97
CA GLU A 220 5.74 -13.61 -7.29
C GLU A 220 5.43 -13.28 -5.82
N LEU A 221 4.17 -13.00 -5.48
CA LEU A 221 3.72 -12.76 -4.10
C LEU A 221 3.63 -14.07 -3.31
N GLU A 222 3.24 -15.17 -3.96
CA GLU A 222 3.23 -16.50 -3.33
C GLU A 222 4.63 -17.01 -3.01
N VAL A 223 5.57 -16.88 -3.95
CA VAL A 223 6.97 -17.29 -3.76
C VAL A 223 7.63 -16.46 -2.66
N LYS A 224 7.40 -15.15 -2.60
CA LYS A 224 7.91 -14.29 -1.50
C LYS A 224 7.29 -14.65 -0.15
N GLY A 225 6.01 -14.99 -0.12
CA GLY A 225 5.34 -15.48 1.09
C GLY A 225 5.93 -16.80 1.60
N HIS A 226 6.19 -17.76 0.68
CA HIS A 226 6.75 -19.06 1.03
C HIS A 226 8.23 -19.01 1.46
N GLN A 227 8.99 -18.03 0.96
CA GLN A 227 10.39 -17.84 1.32
C GLN A 227 10.60 -17.09 2.64
N SER A 228 9.54 -16.54 3.22
CA SER A 228 9.57 -15.77 4.47
C SER A 228 9.08 -16.56 5.70
N LEU A 229 8.84 -17.86 5.53
CA LEU A 229 8.56 -18.85 6.58
C LEU A 229 9.75 -19.78 6.77
#